data_AF-A0A1Y1XWZ5-F1
#
_entry.id   AF-A0A1Y1XWZ5-F1
#
_cell.length_a   1.000
_cell.length_b   1.000
_cell.length_c   1.000
_cell.angle_alpha   90.00
_cell.angle_beta   90.00
_cell.angle_gamma   90.00
#
_symmetry.space_group_name_H-M   'P 1'
#
loop_
_entity.id
_entity.type
_entity.pdbx_description
1 polymer ?
#
loop_
_entity_poly.entity_id
_entity_poly.type
_entity_poly.pdbx_seq_one_letter_code
_entity_poly.pdbx_strand_id
1 'polypeptide(L)' 'QIVLNLNNSYHFVIEDLDDTHAFIDGSWLDRLKYEVEKLLDENTYKLEEK' A
#
# COMPACT_ATOMS: atom_id res chain seq x y z
N GLN A 1 7.58 1.65 0.22
CA GLN A 1 7.53 1.38 1.69
C GLN A 1 6.12 1.22 2.25
N ILE A 2 5.10 1.97 1.79
CA ILE A 2 3.71 1.85 2.27
C ILE A 2 3.15 0.43 2.10
N VAL A 3 3.33 -0.18 0.92
CA VAL A 3 2.85 -1.53 0.61
C VAL A 3 3.50 -2.59 1.52
N LEU A 4 4.81 -2.48 1.79
CA LEU A 4 5.54 -3.38 2.70
C LEU A 4 5.07 -3.25 4.15
N ASN A 5 4.73 -2.03 4.60
CA ASN A 5 4.17 -1.83 5.94
C ASN A 5 2.76 -2.44 6.08
N LEU A 6 1.93 -2.32 5.04
CA LEU A 6 0.64 -2.99 4.99
C LEU A 6 0.82 -4.51 4.96
N ASN A 7 1.83 -5.00 4.24
CA ASN A 7 2.15 -6.42 4.19
C ASN A 7 2.59 -6.97 5.55
N ASN A 8 3.34 -6.20 6.35
CA ASN A 8 3.69 -6.60 7.72
C ASN A 8 2.46 -6.79 8.63
N SER A 9 1.35 -6.10 8.34
CA SER A 9 0.12 -6.21 9.14
C SER A 9 -0.81 -7.33 8.66
N TYR A 10 -0.80 -7.63 7.35
CA TYR A 10 -1.83 -8.44 6.71
C TYR A 10 -1.31 -9.62 5.88
N HIS A 11 0.01 -9.75 5.69
CA HIS A 11 0.68 -10.85 4.98
C HIS A 11 0.01 -11.22 3.64
N PHE A 12 -0.13 -10.24 2.73
CA PHE A 12 -0.76 -10.45 1.42
C PHE A 12 0.24 -10.61 0.27
N VAL A 13 1.52 -10.33 0.51
CA VAL A 13 2.60 -10.60 -0.46
C VAL A 13 2.93 -12.09 -0.39
N ILE A 14 2.75 -12.76 -1.53
CA ILE A 14 3.06 -14.17 -1.71
C ILE A 14 4.56 -14.32 -2.06
N GLU A 15 5.08 -13.44 -2.91
CA GLU A 15 6.47 -13.47 -3.35
C GLU A 15 6.94 -12.06 -3.78
N ASP A 16 8.16 -11.67 -3.40
CA ASP A 16 8.82 -10.47 -3.93
C ASP A 16 9.60 -10.84 -5.20
N LEU A 17 9.24 -10.24 -6.34
CA LEU A 17 9.83 -10.58 -7.64
C LEU A 17 11.10 -9.76 -7.91
N ASP A 18 11.06 -8.47 -7.59
CA ASP A 18 12.20 -7.55 -7.63
C ASP A 18 11.94 -6.33 -6.73
N ASP A 19 12.83 -5.33 -6.78
CA ASP A 19 12.74 -4.13 -5.94
C ASP A 19 11.47 -3.27 -6.19
N THR A 20 10.80 -3.46 -7.32
CA THR A 20 9.65 -2.68 -7.79
C THR A 20 8.37 -3.51 -7.98
N HIS A 21 8.47 -4.83 -8.06
CA HIS A 21 7.36 -5.73 -8.31
C HIS A 21 7.22 -6.76 -7.18
N ALA A 22 6.01 -6.86 -6.65
CA ALA A 22 5.62 -7.88 -5.69
C ALA A 22 4.41 -8.66 -6.21
N PHE A 23 4.42 -9.96 -6.01
CA PHE A 23 3.30 -10.85 -6.30
C PHE A 23 2.40 -10.96 -5.06
N ILE A 24 1.13 -10.60 -5.22
CA ILE A 24 0.18 -10.47 -4.12
C ILE A 24 -1.08 -11.29 -4.35
N ASP A 25 -1.79 -11.63 -3.27
CA ASP A 25 -3.13 -12.22 -3.36
C ASP A 25 -4.12 -11.24 -4.01
N GLY A 26 -4.78 -11.67 -5.09
CA GLY A 26 -5.72 -10.84 -5.85
C GLY A 26 -6.93 -10.36 -5.05
N SER A 27 -7.32 -11.09 -3.99
CA SER A 27 -8.41 -10.73 -3.09
C SER A 27 -8.11 -9.45 -2.29
N TRP A 28 -6.82 -9.10 -2.17
CA TRP A 28 -6.35 -7.90 -1.48
C TRP A 28 -6.22 -6.70 -2.39
N LEU A 29 -6.32 -6.85 -3.72
CA LEU A 29 -6.03 -5.78 -4.68
C LEU A 29 -6.91 -4.54 -4.46
N ASP A 30 -8.22 -4.72 -4.32
CA ASP A 30 -9.15 -3.60 -4.16
C ASP A 30 -8.95 -2.89 -2.82
N ARG A 31 -8.68 -3.66 -1.76
CA ARG A 31 -8.37 -3.10 -0.44
C ARG A 31 -7.04 -2.36 -0.43
N LEU A 32 -6.02 -2.89 -1.11
CA LEU A 32 -4.71 -2.27 -1.21
C LEU A 32 -4.81 -0.91 -1.93
N LYS A 33 -5.57 -0.84 -3.02
CA LYS A 33 -5.84 0.42 -3.73
C LYS A 33 -6.47 1.46 -2.80
N TYR A 34 -7.52 1.06 -2.08
CA TYR A 34 -8.21 1.95 -1.14
C TYR A 34 -7.28 2.46 -0.02
N GLU A 35 -6.50 1.59 0.61
CA GLU A 35 -5.59 1.99 1.69
C GLU A 35 -4.46 2.90 1.18
N VAL A 36 -3.95 2.65 -0.02
CA VAL A 36 -2.93 3.50 -0.64
C VAL A 36 -3.50 4.87 -0.98
N GLU A 37 -4.68 4.94 -1.59
CA GLU A 37 -5.37 6.22 -1.89
C GLU A 37 -5.66 7.01 -0.62
N LYS A 38 -6.19 6.35 0.42
CA LYS A 38 -6.46 6.98 1.72
C LYS A 38 -5.19 7.55 2.35
N LEU A 39 -4.07 6.81 2.32
CA LEU A 39 -2.79 7.28 2.86
C LEU A 39 -2.21 8.44 2.05
N LEU A 40 -2.43 8.48 0.73
CA LEU A 40 -2.04 9.61 -0.12
C LEU A 40 -2.89 10.84 0.21
N ASP A 41 -4.19 10.68 0.36
CA ASP A 41 -5.09 11.77 0.75
C ASP A 41 -4.73 12.33 2.14
N GLU A 42 -4.52 11.48 3.14
CA GLU A 42 -4.11 11.88 4.49
C GLU A 42 -2.78 12.65 4.51
N ASN A 43 -1.87 12.37 3.57
CA ASN A 43 -0.61 13.08 3.45
C ASN A 43 -0.74 14.37 2.63
N THR A 44 -1.63 14.41 1.64
CA THR A 44 -1.87 15.58 0.80
C THR A 44 -2.52 16.72 1.59
N TYR A 45 -3.47 16.39 2.47
CA TYR A 45 -4.15 17.38 3.33
C TYR A 45 -3.27 17.99 4.42
N LYS A 46 -2.13 17.38 4.76
CA LYS A 46 -1.18 17.96 5.74
C LYS A 46 -0.26 19.02 5.15
N LEU A 47 -0.22 19.15 3.82
CA LEU A 47 0.65 20.10 3.12
C LEU A 47 -0.01 21.48 2.90
N GLU A 48 -1.32 21.61 3.12
CA GLU A 48 -2.07 22.86 2.87
C GLU A 48 -2.29 23.75 4.12
N GLU A 49 -1.63 23.47 5.25
CA GLU A 49 -1.46 24.48 6.30
C GLU A 49 -0.17 25.28 6.08
N LYS A 50 -0.20 26.24 5.13
CA LYS A 50 0.67 27.43 5.16
C LYS A 50 0.17 28.57 4.28
#